data_AF-A0A9Q9MQY8-F1
#
_entry.id   AF-A0A9Q9MQY8-F1
#
_cell.length_a   1.000
_cell.length_b   1.000
_cell.length_c   1.000
_cell.angle_alpha   90.00
_cell.angle_beta   90.00
_cell.angle_gamma   90.00
#
_symmetry.space_group_name_H-M   'P 1'
#
loop_
_entity.id
_entity.type
_entity.pdbx_description
1 polymer ?
#
loop_
_entity_poly.entity_id
_entity_poly.type
_entity_poly.pdbx_seq_one_letter_code
_entity_poly.pdbx_strand_id
1 'polypeptide(L)'
;MDLTITRVEHGRRDLLRIGGVIDLATAPYLRHVVFGLFDRGRCDIVLDAADVRLIDGAAQRVLLYLHHRAEEHGGELRLTNVRGAALAALEITGVAKTLGVYDEIVLDGDAGSDAESFDLDGIRLTGRHWPLDVGADLARLHQEPLEPADRRRLRDKIVNACLPAARRIARRYTRTSEQTADIEQVACIGLLKAVDGFDPARGAEFVPYATSTITGEIKRHFRDRVWSVRVPRSLQQRWLEVNRVRDELLSGLGRSPSAEDIAERVGLSREEVLEAFALNSSFRPVSLHLPSGGSDEQTLLDQLGGDDPQLSFVEYRESLRVLLAQLPQRTQRVLALRFHGGLSQHEIAAQIGMSQMHVSRILRQTLDMLRRRLEEVPS
;
A
#
# COMPACT_ATOMS: atom_id res chain seq x y z
N MET A 1 17.24 23.90 -11.15
CA MET A 1 18.44 23.04 -11.28
C MET A 1 19.24 23.51 -12.51
N ASP A 2 20.59 23.47 -12.52
CA ASP A 2 21.39 23.94 -13.68
C ASP A 2 21.65 22.85 -14.72
N LEU A 3 20.58 22.17 -15.15
CA LEU A 3 20.59 21.20 -16.23
C LEU A 3 19.28 21.38 -17.00
N THR A 4 19.35 21.36 -18.31
CA THR A 4 18.19 21.34 -19.20
C THR A 4 18.32 20.15 -20.15
N ILE A 5 17.21 19.48 -20.41
CA ILE A 5 17.15 18.37 -21.38
C ILE A 5 15.93 18.60 -22.26
N THR A 6 16.15 18.60 -23.57
CA THR A 6 15.08 18.64 -24.56
C THR A 6 15.26 17.49 -25.54
N ARG A 7 14.16 16.85 -25.94
CA ARG A 7 14.14 15.76 -26.89
C ARG A 7 13.62 16.22 -28.23
N VAL A 8 14.28 15.79 -29.29
CA VAL A 8 13.82 15.90 -30.67
C VAL A 8 13.86 14.51 -31.27
N GLU A 9 12.70 14.04 -31.73
CA GLU A 9 12.57 12.75 -32.40
C GLU A 9 13.08 12.85 -33.85
N HIS A 10 14.01 11.96 -34.23
CA HIS A 10 14.57 11.83 -35.59
C HIS A 10 14.44 10.37 -36.05
N GLY A 11 13.25 10.02 -36.57
CA GLY A 11 12.98 8.67 -37.06
C GLY A 11 13.21 7.60 -36.00
N ARG A 12 14.23 6.75 -36.19
CA ARG A 12 14.60 5.68 -35.25
C ARG A 12 15.52 6.14 -34.11
N ARG A 13 16.10 7.33 -34.21
CA ARG A 13 17.03 7.89 -33.21
C ARG A 13 16.37 9.02 -32.43
N ASP A 14 16.67 9.10 -31.13
CA ASP A 14 16.30 10.26 -30.32
C ASP A 14 17.49 11.18 -30.13
N LEU A 15 17.32 12.47 -30.44
CA LEU A 15 18.31 13.50 -30.15
C LEU A 15 17.93 14.18 -28.82
N LEU A 16 18.79 14.07 -27.82
CA LEU A 16 18.65 14.78 -26.55
C LEU A 16 19.64 15.94 -26.50
N ARG A 17 19.14 17.18 -26.57
CA ARG A 17 19.97 18.36 -26.33
C ARG A 17 20.06 18.62 -24.84
N ILE A 18 21.29 18.66 -24.34
CA ILE A 18 21.62 18.85 -22.94
C ILE A 18 22.34 20.19 -22.78
N GLY A 19 21.91 20.99 -21.81
CA GLY A 19 22.56 22.26 -21.47
C GLY A 19 22.81 22.41 -19.97
N GLY A 20 23.81 23.22 -19.60
CA GLY A 20 24.13 23.52 -18.20
C GLY A 20 25.32 22.72 -17.66
N VAL A 21 25.22 22.21 -16.45
CA VAL A 21 26.27 21.48 -15.72
C VAL A 21 25.81 20.04 -15.48
N ILE A 22 26.63 19.07 -15.88
CA ILE A 22 26.43 17.66 -15.55
C ILE A 22 27.42 17.29 -14.44
N ASP A 23 26.91 17.20 -13.22
CA ASP A 23 27.69 16.90 -12.03
C ASP A 23 27.02 15.80 -11.18
N LEU A 24 27.58 15.51 -10.00
CA LEU A 24 26.99 14.58 -9.04
C LEU A 24 25.50 14.86 -8.73
N ALA A 25 25.06 16.11 -8.74
CA ALA A 25 23.69 16.49 -8.43
C ALA A 25 22.75 16.34 -9.63
N THR A 26 23.21 16.64 -10.84
CA THR A 26 22.38 16.68 -12.04
C THR A 26 22.45 15.39 -12.89
N ALA A 27 23.54 14.62 -12.84
CA ALA A 27 23.70 13.38 -13.59
C ALA A 27 22.59 12.33 -13.37
N PRO A 28 22.01 12.18 -12.16
CA PRO A 28 20.86 11.30 -11.96
C PRO A 28 19.62 11.67 -12.78
N TYR A 29 19.47 12.94 -13.20
CA TYR A 29 18.32 13.42 -14.00
C TYR A 29 18.48 12.99 -15.44
N LEU A 30 19.70 13.12 -15.96
CA LEU A 30 20.06 12.56 -17.25
C LEU A 30 19.82 11.04 -17.28
N ARG A 31 20.25 10.31 -16.23
CA ARG A 31 19.95 8.88 -16.09
C ARG A 31 18.44 8.62 -16.15
N HIS A 32 17.65 9.31 -15.33
CA HIS A 32 16.21 9.09 -15.26
C HIS A 32 15.51 9.30 -16.61
N VAL A 33 15.84 10.39 -17.31
CA VAL A 33 15.27 10.71 -18.62
C VAL A 33 15.63 9.62 -19.64
N VAL A 34 16.90 9.23 -19.72
CA VAL A 34 17.36 8.22 -20.68
C VAL A 34 16.75 6.83 -20.39
N PHE A 35 16.62 6.44 -19.12
CA PHE A 35 15.91 5.19 -18.77
C PHE A 35 14.44 5.22 -19.17
N GLY A 36 13.76 6.36 -19.03
CA GLY A 36 12.40 6.52 -19.52
C GLY A 36 12.26 6.31 -21.03
N LEU A 37 13.32 6.58 -21.81
CA LEU A 37 13.37 6.28 -23.24
C LEU A 37 13.64 4.80 -23.51
N PHE A 38 14.56 4.18 -22.76
CA PHE A 38 14.80 2.74 -22.82
C PHE A 38 13.54 1.93 -22.51
N ASP A 39 12.77 2.32 -21.49
CA ASP A 39 11.50 1.67 -21.13
C ASP A 39 10.44 1.77 -22.24
N ARG A 40 10.56 2.77 -23.12
CA ARG A 40 9.72 2.95 -24.33
C ARG A 40 10.30 2.27 -25.57
N GLY A 41 11.37 1.49 -25.42
CA GLY A 41 12.06 0.78 -26.51
C GLY A 41 12.92 1.67 -27.40
N ARG A 42 13.26 2.88 -26.93
CA ARG A 42 14.10 3.84 -27.66
C ARG A 42 15.54 3.74 -27.15
N CYS A 43 16.35 2.93 -27.81
CA CYS A 43 17.71 2.61 -27.38
C CYS A 43 18.80 3.29 -28.21
N ASP A 44 18.46 3.85 -29.38
CA ASP A 44 19.37 4.63 -30.22
C ASP A 44 19.26 6.12 -29.89
N ILE A 45 20.19 6.64 -29.08
CA ILE A 45 20.12 7.97 -28.49
C ILE A 45 21.40 8.76 -28.79
N VAL A 46 21.25 9.99 -29.26
CA VAL A 46 22.35 10.94 -29.43
C VAL A 46 22.20 12.04 -28.38
N LEU A 47 23.19 12.20 -27.52
CA LEU A 47 23.28 13.29 -26.56
C LEU A 47 24.07 14.44 -27.19
N ASP A 48 23.38 15.54 -27.50
CA ASP A 48 24.00 16.79 -27.96
C ASP A 48 24.36 17.66 -26.77
N ALA A 49 25.67 17.83 -26.54
CA ALA A 49 26.21 18.53 -25.39
C ALA A 49 26.82 19.89 -25.74
N ALA A 50 26.36 20.53 -26.83
CA ALA A 50 26.83 21.84 -27.27
C ALA A 50 26.79 22.91 -26.16
N ASP A 51 25.75 22.87 -25.31
CA ASP A 51 25.50 23.83 -24.24
C ASP A 51 25.94 23.34 -22.84
N VAL A 52 26.68 22.23 -22.77
CA VAL A 52 27.21 21.69 -21.51
C VAL A 52 28.54 22.37 -21.14
N ARG A 53 28.56 23.03 -19.98
CA ARG A 53 29.72 23.77 -19.47
C ARG A 53 30.72 22.89 -18.71
N LEU A 54 30.22 21.85 -18.04
CA LEU A 54 31.01 20.97 -17.18
C LEU A 54 30.46 19.54 -17.19
N ILE A 55 31.36 18.56 -17.25
CA ILE A 55 31.08 17.14 -17.00
C ILE A 55 32.08 16.68 -15.95
N ASP A 56 31.61 16.36 -14.74
CA ASP A 56 32.46 15.82 -13.67
C ASP A 56 32.61 14.29 -13.72
N GLY A 57 33.41 13.71 -12.82
CA GLY A 57 33.61 12.26 -12.79
C GLY A 57 32.34 11.45 -12.50
N ALA A 58 31.35 12.00 -11.79
CA ALA A 58 30.08 11.34 -11.54
C ALA A 58 29.23 11.30 -12.82
N ALA A 59 29.22 12.39 -13.58
CA ALA A 59 28.60 12.48 -14.88
C ALA A 59 29.23 11.50 -15.88
N GLN A 60 30.56 11.40 -15.91
CA GLN A 60 31.27 10.44 -16.77
C GLN A 60 30.85 8.99 -16.49
N ARG A 61 30.73 8.60 -15.20
CA ARG A 61 30.25 7.27 -14.82
C ARG A 61 28.82 7.01 -15.30
N VAL A 62 27.94 8.00 -15.17
CA VAL A 62 26.55 7.88 -15.64
C VAL A 62 26.51 7.74 -17.16
N LEU A 63 27.26 8.56 -17.90
CA LEU A 63 27.32 8.50 -19.36
C LEU A 63 27.84 7.15 -19.86
N LEU A 64 28.93 6.64 -19.28
CA LEU A 64 29.46 5.31 -19.59
C LEU A 64 28.45 4.20 -19.29
N TYR A 65 27.77 4.29 -18.15
CA TYR A 65 26.74 3.34 -17.76
C TYR A 65 25.56 3.34 -18.75
N LEU A 66 25.08 4.52 -19.13
CA LEU A 66 24.00 4.66 -20.12
C LEU A 66 24.41 4.16 -21.50
N HIS A 67 25.66 4.39 -21.90
CA HIS A 67 26.25 3.85 -23.13
C HIS A 67 26.21 2.32 -23.15
N HIS A 68 26.78 1.68 -22.14
CA HIS A 68 26.78 0.21 -22.06
C HIS A 68 25.36 -0.37 -21.99
N ARG A 69 24.46 0.30 -21.27
CA ARG A 69 23.07 -0.13 -21.15
C ARG A 69 22.32 -0.07 -22.48
N ALA A 70 22.60 0.93 -23.32
CA ALA A 70 22.03 1.02 -24.67
C ALA A 70 22.48 -0.15 -25.54
N GLU A 71 23.77 -0.50 -25.51
CA GLU A 71 24.34 -1.65 -26.24
C GLU A 71 23.68 -2.97 -25.82
N GLU A 72 23.47 -3.18 -24.51
CA GLU A 72 22.76 -4.36 -24.00
C GLU A 72 21.33 -4.50 -24.54
N HIS A 73 20.68 -3.37 -24.89
CA HIS A 73 19.33 -3.36 -25.48
C HIS A 73 19.36 -3.33 -27.02
N GLY A 74 20.53 -3.56 -27.63
CA GLY A 74 20.71 -3.59 -29.07
C GLY A 74 20.60 -2.23 -29.76
N GLY A 75 20.76 -1.14 -29.01
CA GLY A 75 20.86 0.23 -29.54
C GLY A 75 22.22 0.84 -29.22
N GLU A 76 22.35 2.14 -29.47
CA GLU A 76 23.59 2.87 -29.22
C GLU A 76 23.33 4.22 -28.56
N LEU A 77 24.17 4.61 -27.60
CA LEU A 77 24.18 5.96 -27.05
C LEU A 77 25.51 6.65 -27.35
N ARG A 78 25.44 7.77 -28.09
CA ARG A 78 26.60 8.60 -28.44
C ARG A 78 26.50 9.99 -27.83
N LEU A 79 27.64 10.62 -27.64
CA LEU A 79 27.75 12.01 -27.20
C LEU A 79 28.34 12.85 -28.32
N THR A 80 27.79 14.02 -28.61
CA THR A 80 28.27 14.90 -29.69
C THR A 80 28.34 16.36 -29.27
N ASN A 81 29.00 17.17 -30.09
CA ASN A 81 29.19 18.62 -29.91
C ASN A 81 29.78 19.03 -28.54
N VAL A 82 30.48 18.14 -27.85
CA VAL A 82 31.15 18.48 -26.58
C VAL A 82 32.29 19.44 -26.86
N ARG A 83 32.40 20.52 -26.09
CA ARG A 83 33.45 21.54 -26.25
C ARG A 83 34.05 21.96 -24.91
N GLY A 84 35.17 22.68 -24.97
CA GLY A 84 35.77 23.34 -23.81
C GLY A 84 36.13 22.41 -22.66
N ALA A 85 35.82 22.81 -21.43
CA ALA A 85 36.17 22.08 -20.22
C ALA A 85 35.53 20.68 -20.13
N ALA A 86 34.31 20.52 -20.67
CA ALA A 86 33.64 19.23 -20.73
C ALA A 86 34.37 18.24 -21.65
N LEU A 87 34.84 18.70 -22.83
CA LEU A 87 35.62 17.87 -23.75
C LEU A 87 36.97 17.50 -23.14
N ALA A 88 37.69 18.48 -22.59
CA ALA A 88 38.98 18.23 -21.94
C ALA A 88 38.86 17.20 -20.80
N ALA A 89 37.80 17.27 -20.00
CA ALA A 89 37.54 16.31 -18.93
C ALA A 89 37.33 14.87 -19.45
N LEU A 90 36.62 14.71 -20.58
CA LEU A 90 36.40 13.41 -21.22
C LEU A 90 37.63 12.86 -21.94
N GLU A 91 38.46 13.75 -22.49
CA GLU A 91 39.73 13.38 -23.13
C GLU A 91 40.74 12.87 -22.11
N ILE A 92 40.90 13.59 -20.99
CA ILE A 92 41.82 13.20 -19.90
C ILE A 92 41.49 11.81 -19.37
N THR A 93 40.22 11.46 -19.25
CA THR A 93 39.78 10.16 -18.73
C THR A 93 39.62 9.09 -19.81
N GLY A 94 39.82 9.43 -21.09
CA GLY A 94 39.64 8.52 -22.23
C GLY A 94 38.19 8.19 -22.56
N VAL A 95 37.23 8.77 -21.85
CA VAL A 95 35.79 8.53 -22.03
C VAL A 95 35.28 9.07 -23.37
N ALA A 96 35.91 10.12 -23.90
CA ALA A 96 35.53 10.73 -25.18
C ALA A 96 35.50 9.71 -26.34
N LYS A 97 36.47 8.79 -26.37
CA LYS A 97 36.52 7.72 -27.39
C LYS A 97 35.39 6.71 -27.21
N THR A 98 35.08 6.35 -25.98
CA THR A 98 34.04 5.34 -25.68
C THR A 98 32.65 5.85 -26.05
N LEU A 99 32.38 7.14 -25.83
CA LEU A 99 31.09 7.76 -26.14
C LEU A 99 30.96 8.20 -27.61
N GLY A 100 31.92 7.86 -28.48
CA GLY A 100 31.88 8.21 -29.90
C GLY A 100 31.91 9.72 -30.16
N VAL A 101 32.60 10.51 -29.31
CA VAL A 101 32.57 11.99 -29.38
C VAL A 101 33.09 12.55 -30.70
N TYR A 102 33.97 11.81 -31.37
CA TYR A 102 34.58 12.20 -32.65
C TYR A 102 33.92 11.53 -33.85
N ASP A 103 32.94 10.66 -33.63
CA ASP A 103 32.32 9.92 -34.72
C ASP A 103 31.34 10.84 -35.47
N GLU A 104 31.36 10.78 -36.80
CA GLU A 104 30.34 11.47 -37.59
C GLU A 104 28.97 10.84 -37.31
N ILE A 105 28.05 11.66 -36.80
CA ILE A 105 26.68 11.23 -36.50
C ILE A 105 25.78 11.65 -37.65
N VAL A 106 25.29 10.66 -38.38
CA VAL A 106 24.20 10.85 -39.35
C VAL A 106 22.87 10.73 -38.61
N LEU A 107 22.07 11.79 -38.60
CA LEU A 107 20.70 11.76 -38.12
C LEU A 107 19.79 11.53 -39.34
N ASP A 108 19.22 10.33 -39.44
CA ASP A 108 18.32 9.96 -40.55
C ASP A 108 16.88 10.38 -40.24
N GLY A 109 16.22 11.05 -41.20
CA GLY A 109 14.83 11.50 -41.13
C GLY A 109 14.68 13.01 -40.89
N ASP A 110 13.50 13.55 -41.20
CA ASP A 110 13.20 14.96 -40.90
C ASP A 110 13.10 15.14 -39.38
N ALA A 111 13.70 16.23 -38.88
CA ALA A 111 13.52 16.65 -37.49
C ALA A 111 12.03 16.82 -37.22
N GLY A 112 11.49 16.06 -36.27
CA GLY A 112 10.15 16.34 -35.76
C GLY A 112 10.07 17.81 -35.34
N SER A 113 9.00 18.51 -35.73
CA SER A 113 8.79 19.93 -35.40
C SER A 113 8.67 20.17 -33.90
N ASP A 114 8.40 19.11 -33.14
CA ASP A 114 8.00 19.19 -31.75
C ASP A 114 9.16 18.79 -30.85
N ALA A 115 9.82 19.80 -30.28
CA ALA A 115 10.81 19.62 -29.24
C ALA A 115 10.09 19.42 -27.88
N GLU A 116 10.22 18.22 -27.30
CA GLU A 116 9.69 17.90 -25.98
C GLU A 116 10.69 18.36 -24.91
N SER A 117 10.33 19.37 -24.12
CA SER A 117 11.14 19.79 -22.97
C SER A 117 10.77 18.95 -21.75
N PHE A 118 11.76 18.41 -21.04
CA PHE A 118 11.51 17.69 -19.79
C PHE A 118 11.40 18.66 -18.63
N ASP A 119 10.30 18.58 -17.86
CA ASP A 119 10.18 19.28 -16.57
C ASP A 119 11.05 18.59 -15.51
N LEU A 120 12.33 18.99 -15.46
CA LEU A 120 13.30 18.44 -14.52
C LEU A 120 13.05 18.90 -13.07
N ASP A 121 12.41 20.05 -12.87
CA ASP A 121 12.07 20.56 -11.53
C ASP A 121 10.87 19.79 -10.94
N GLY A 122 9.95 19.31 -11.80
CA GLY A 122 8.88 18.36 -11.45
C GLY A 122 9.37 16.91 -11.28
N ILE A 123 10.50 16.55 -11.89
CA ILE A 123 11.16 15.26 -11.66
C ILE A 123 11.74 15.25 -10.24
N ARG A 124 10.98 14.64 -9.32
CA ARG A 124 11.48 14.27 -7.99
C ARG A 124 12.45 13.12 -8.12
N LEU A 125 13.68 13.41 -8.54
CA LEU A 125 14.76 12.52 -8.22
C LEU A 125 14.88 12.47 -6.72
N THR A 126 14.63 11.31 -6.17
CA THR A 126 14.73 11.05 -4.74
C THR A 126 16.21 10.94 -4.34
N GLY A 127 16.97 12.00 -4.61
CA GLY A 127 18.39 12.16 -4.31
C GLY A 127 18.62 12.40 -2.82
N ARG A 128 18.95 11.30 -2.11
CA ARG A 128 19.90 11.14 -0.98
C ARG A 128 19.47 9.96 -0.09
N HIS A 129 20.21 8.87 0.04
CA HIS A 129 21.32 8.29 -0.73
C HIS A 129 21.27 6.78 -0.44
N TRP A 130 21.34 5.92 -1.46
CA TRP A 130 22.01 4.64 -1.25
C TRP A 130 23.51 4.96 -1.19
N PRO A 131 24.32 4.32 -0.34
CA PRO A 131 25.75 4.62 -0.32
C PRO A 131 26.36 4.32 -1.69
N LEU A 132 27.07 5.28 -2.27
CA LEU A 132 27.66 5.13 -3.62
C LEU A 132 28.78 4.08 -3.68
N ASP A 133 29.21 3.56 -2.52
CA ASP A 133 30.45 2.80 -2.37
C ASP A 133 30.27 1.44 -1.65
N VAL A 134 29.04 0.95 -1.48
CA VAL A 134 28.84 -0.39 -0.89
C VAL A 134 29.18 -1.54 -1.83
N GLY A 135 29.39 -1.28 -3.12
CA GLY A 135 29.69 -2.32 -4.12
C GLY A 135 30.96 -3.09 -3.79
N ALA A 136 32.04 -2.39 -3.45
CA ALA A 136 33.32 -3.01 -3.07
C ALA A 136 33.20 -3.79 -1.75
N ASP A 137 32.55 -3.20 -0.74
CA ASP A 137 32.33 -3.86 0.56
C ASP A 137 31.42 -5.10 0.41
N LEU A 138 30.42 -5.08 -0.49
CA LEU A 138 29.54 -6.21 -0.80
C LEU A 138 30.27 -7.32 -1.57
N ALA A 139 31.10 -6.96 -2.55
CA ALA A 139 31.96 -7.90 -3.26
C ALA A 139 32.87 -8.63 -2.27
N ARG A 140 33.54 -7.86 -1.41
CA ARG A 140 34.39 -8.37 -0.33
C ARG A 140 33.64 -9.27 0.64
N LEU A 141 32.44 -8.88 1.07
CA LEU A 141 31.61 -9.67 1.98
C LEU A 141 31.27 -11.06 1.40
N HIS A 142 31.06 -11.18 0.10
CA HIS A 142 30.58 -12.42 -0.53
C HIS A 142 31.66 -13.24 -1.24
N GLN A 143 32.76 -12.63 -1.68
CA GLN A 143 33.79 -13.27 -2.50
C GLN A 143 35.09 -13.55 -1.73
N GLU A 144 35.39 -12.82 -0.65
CA GLU A 144 36.61 -13.04 0.13
C GLU A 144 36.36 -13.98 1.33
N PRO A 145 37.29 -14.89 1.64
CA PRO A 145 37.27 -15.64 2.88
C PRO A 145 37.66 -14.71 4.04
N LEU A 146 36.65 -14.30 4.83
CA LEU A 146 36.81 -13.43 6.00
C LEU A 146 36.63 -14.23 7.29
N GLU A 147 37.40 -13.89 8.33
CA GLU A 147 37.18 -14.41 9.67
C GLU A 147 35.76 -14.06 10.18
N PRO A 148 35.10 -14.91 10.99
CA PRO A 148 33.71 -14.71 11.40
C PRO A 148 33.45 -13.36 12.08
N ALA A 149 34.43 -12.82 12.81
CA ALA A 149 34.32 -11.52 13.46
C ALA A 149 34.36 -10.36 12.45
N ASP A 150 35.25 -10.43 11.46
CA ASP A 150 35.42 -9.39 10.44
C ASP A 150 34.27 -9.39 9.44
N ARG A 151 33.76 -10.59 9.08
CA ARG A 151 32.54 -10.73 8.28
C ARG A 151 31.35 -10.02 8.93
N ARG A 152 31.15 -10.22 10.24
CA ARG A 152 30.07 -9.54 10.99
C ARG A 152 30.25 -8.02 10.99
N ARG A 153 31.46 -7.53 11.28
CA ARG A 153 31.75 -6.09 11.27
C ARG A 153 31.51 -5.45 9.90
N LEU A 154 31.94 -6.10 8.82
CA LEU A 154 31.75 -5.61 7.46
C LEU A 154 30.27 -5.61 7.08
N ARG A 155 29.54 -6.68 7.40
CA ARG A 155 28.08 -6.74 7.22
C ARG A 155 27.37 -5.62 7.95
N ASP A 156 27.68 -5.39 9.23
CA ASP A 156 27.05 -4.35 10.03
C ASP A 156 27.38 -2.95 9.48
N LYS A 157 28.61 -2.73 8.99
CA LYS A 157 29.00 -1.50 8.29
C LYS A 157 28.12 -1.25 7.07
N ILE A 158 27.94 -2.25 6.20
CA ILE A 158 27.11 -2.15 4.99
C ILE A 158 25.64 -1.89 5.36
N VAL A 159 25.09 -2.65 6.31
CA VAL A 159 23.71 -2.50 6.76
C VAL A 159 23.49 -1.10 7.32
N ASN A 160 24.37 -0.62 8.21
CA ASN A 160 24.26 0.70 8.82
C ASN A 160 24.32 1.83 7.78
N ALA A 161 25.17 1.69 6.75
CA ALA A 161 25.23 2.64 5.65
C ALA A 161 23.93 2.66 4.84
N CYS A 162 23.28 1.51 4.64
CA CYS A 162 22.06 1.38 3.83
C CYS A 162 20.74 1.63 4.61
N LEU A 163 20.76 1.64 5.96
CA LEU A 163 19.57 1.83 6.80
C LEU A 163 18.73 3.08 6.45
N PRO A 164 19.33 4.26 6.21
CA PRO A 164 18.56 5.45 5.83
C PRO A 164 17.79 5.27 4.51
N ALA A 165 18.33 4.49 3.56
CA ALA A 165 17.64 4.19 2.30
C ALA A 165 16.44 3.27 2.53
N ALA A 166 16.59 2.22 3.35
CA ALA A 166 15.50 1.32 3.69
C ALA A 166 14.35 2.03 4.42
N ARG A 167 14.65 2.86 5.43
CA ARG A 167 13.63 3.65 6.15
C ARG A 167 12.86 4.60 5.24
N ARG A 168 13.55 5.20 4.27
CA ARG A 168 12.91 6.08 3.28
C ARG A 168 12.02 5.31 2.30
N ILE A 169 12.40 4.09 1.91
CA ILE A 169 11.52 3.21 1.13
C ILE A 169 10.24 2.92 1.92
N ALA A 170 10.35 2.60 3.22
CA ALA A 170 9.22 2.40 4.12
C ALA A 170 8.28 3.61 4.20
N ARG A 171 8.81 4.83 4.28
CA ARG A 171 8.01 6.08 4.37
C ARG A 171 7.07 6.32 3.19
N ARG A 172 7.29 5.68 2.04
CA ARG A 172 6.36 5.74 0.90
C ARG A 172 5.08 4.93 1.12
N TYR A 173 5.11 3.99 2.07
CA TYR A 173 4.02 3.08 2.37
C TYR A 173 3.28 3.42 3.67
N THR A 174 3.72 4.46 4.38
CA THR A 174 3.14 4.88 5.65
C THR A 174 2.05 5.91 5.44
N ARG A 175 0.90 5.71 6.09
CA ARG A 175 -0.24 6.63 6.05
C ARG A 175 -0.51 7.35 7.38
N THR A 176 0.10 6.89 8.47
CA THR A 176 0.00 7.44 9.84
C THR A 176 1.32 7.24 10.59
N SER A 177 1.61 8.06 11.60
CA SER A 177 2.84 8.00 12.41
C SER A 177 3.03 6.67 13.15
N GLU A 178 1.97 6.08 13.72
CA GLU A 178 2.04 4.77 14.41
C GLU A 178 2.45 3.63 13.49
N GLN A 179 1.97 3.62 12.24
CA GLN A 179 2.35 2.62 11.23
C GLN A 179 3.79 2.80 10.74
N THR A 180 4.44 3.93 11.04
CA THR A 180 5.75 4.25 10.47
C THR A 180 6.87 3.42 11.08
N ALA A 181 6.85 3.20 12.39
CA ALA A 181 7.87 2.40 13.07
C ALA A 181 7.86 0.93 12.61
N ASP A 182 6.67 0.34 12.49
CA ASP A 182 6.50 -1.07 12.09
C ASP A 182 6.95 -1.29 10.64
N ILE A 183 6.53 -0.41 9.73
CA ILE A 183 6.91 -0.52 8.32
C ILE A 183 8.41 -0.24 8.12
N GLU A 184 9.00 0.69 8.90
CA GLU A 184 10.46 0.90 8.91
C GLU A 184 11.20 -0.36 9.40
N GLN A 185 10.72 -1.07 10.42
CA GLN A 185 11.33 -2.33 10.86
C GLN A 185 11.25 -3.42 9.78
N VAL A 186 10.10 -3.57 9.12
CA VAL A 186 9.95 -4.52 8.01
C VAL A 186 10.91 -4.19 6.87
N ALA A 187 11.09 -2.91 6.56
CA ALA A 187 12.07 -2.49 5.57
C ALA A 187 13.51 -2.81 5.99
N CYS A 188 13.83 -2.70 7.29
CA CYS A 188 15.13 -3.14 7.82
C CYS A 188 15.33 -4.65 7.64
N ILE A 189 14.30 -5.48 7.87
CA ILE A 189 14.37 -6.93 7.62
C ILE A 189 14.63 -7.20 6.13
N GLY A 190 13.93 -6.50 5.23
CA GLY A 190 14.17 -6.61 3.80
C GLY A 190 15.57 -6.18 3.39
N LEU A 191 16.14 -5.17 4.04
CA LEU A 191 17.52 -4.74 3.81
C LEU A 191 18.52 -5.82 4.25
N LEU A 192 18.33 -6.43 5.42
CA LEU A 192 19.18 -7.52 5.89
C LEU A 192 19.18 -8.69 4.89
N LYS A 193 17.99 -9.10 4.44
CA LYS A 193 17.84 -10.13 3.41
C LYS A 193 18.54 -9.77 2.11
N ALA A 194 18.46 -8.50 1.69
CA ALA A 194 19.13 -8.03 0.49
C ALA A 194 20.66 -8.06 0.64
N VAL A 195 21.20 -7.62 1.78
CA VAL A 195 22.66 -7.67 2.02
C VAL A 195 23.16 -9.13 2.07
N ASP A 196 22.43 -10.00 2.76
CA ASP A 196 22.81 -11.40 2.95
C ASP A 196 22.63 -12.26 1.69
N GLY A 197 21.64 -11.93 0.84
CA GLY A 197 21.28 -12.70 -0.36
C GLY A 197 21.83 -12.14 -1.67
N PHE A 198 22.54 -11.01 -1.65
CA PHE A 198 23.11 -10.42 -2.86
C PHE A 198 24.27 -11.27 -3.38
N ASP A 199 24.32 -11.47 -4.70
CA ASP A 199 25.37 -12.20 -5.39
C ASP A 199 26.06 -11.28 -6.40
N PRO A 200 27.25 -10.74 -6.09
CA PRO A 200 27.97 -9.83 -6.98
C PRO A 200 28.41 -10.48 -8.30
N ALA A 201 28.50 -11.81 -8.38
CA ALA A 201 28.94 -12.50 -9.60
C ALA A 201 27.87 -12.49 -10.70
N ARG A 202 26.61 -12.15 -10.39
CA ARG A 202 25.50 -12.11 -11.35
C ARG A 202 25.45 -10.83 -12.19
N GLY A 203 26.37 -9.88 -11.98
CA GLY A 203 26.42 -8.62 -12.72
C GLY A 203 25.28 -7.63 -12.42
N ALA A 204 24.36 -7.97 -11.53
CA ALA A 204 23.25 -7.09 -11.15
C ALA A 204 23.69 -6.00 -10.16
N GLU A 205 23.24 -4.76 -10.36
CA GLU A 205 23.46 -3.68 -9.38
C GLU A 205 22.74 -3.98 -8.06
N PHE A 206 23.40 -3.70 -6.93
CA PHE A 206 22.83 -3.93 -5.60
C PHE A 206 21.58 -3.10 -5.32
N VAL A 207 21.53 -1.84 -5.78
CA VAL A 207 20.46 -0.89 -5.45
C VAL A 207 19.09 -1.33 -6.00
N PRO A 208 18.94 -1.70 -7.29
CA PRO A 208 17.68 -2.24 -7.81
C PRO A 208 17.25 -3.54 -7.12
N TYR A 209 18.21 -4.44 -6.87
CA TYR A 209 17.95 -5.71 -6.16
C TYR A 209 17.42 -5.47 -4.75
N ALA A 210 18.14 -4.66 -3.97
CA ALA A 210 17.79 -4.38 -2.59
C ALA A 210 16.48 -3.59 -2.48
N THR A 211 16.24 -2.66 -3.39
CA THR A 211 14.95 -1.94 -3.48
C THR A 211 13.79 -2.89 -3.73
N SER A 212 13.95 -3.87 -4.62
CA SER A 212 12.93 -4.89 -4.93
C SER A 212 12.67 -5.80 -3.74
N THR A 213 13.72 -6.28 -3.08
CA THR A 213 13.63 -7.12 -1.87
C THR A 213 12.93 -6.40 -0.72
N ILE A 214 13.35 -5.17 -0.41
CA ILE A 214 12.73 -4.35 0.64
C ILE A 214 11.25 -4.11 0.35
N THR A 215 10.93 -3.72 -0.88
CA THR A 215 9.54 -3.47 -1.30
C THR A 215 8.71 -4.75 -1.22
N GLY A 216 9.28 -5.90 -1.59
CA GLY A 216 8.64 -7.20 -1.49
C GLY A 216 8.28 -7.57 -0.05
N GLU A 217 9.20 -7.38 0.89
CA GLU A 217 8.95 -7.63 2.32
C GLU A 217 7.89 -6.69 2.90
N ILE A 218 7.90 -5.40 2.53
CA ILE A 218 6.86 -4.46 2.94
C ILE A 218 5.49 -4.90 2.40
N LYS A 219 5.38 -5.21 1.11
CA LYS A 219 4.13 -5.70 0.49
C LYS A 219 3.64 -7.00 1.14
N ARG A 220 4.56 -7.90 1.46
CA ARG A 220 4.24 -9.14 2.18
C ARG A 220 3.71 -8.86 3.58
N HIS A 221 4.32 -7.93 4.32
CA HIS A 221 3.81 -7.52 5.63
C HIS A 221 2.40 -6.94 5.54
N PHE A 222 2.10 -6.09 4.56
CA PHE A 222 0.74 -5.60 4.32
C PHE A 222 -0.24 -6.75 4.05
N ARG A 223 0.17 -7.75 3.26
CA ARG A 223 -0.66 -8.93 2.98
C ARG A 223 -0.93 -9.76 4.23
N ASP A 224 0.10 -9.99 5.05
CA ASP A 224 0.04 -10.95 6.16
C ASP A 224 -0.52 -10.32 7.46
N ARG A 225 -0.39 -9.00 7.67
CA ARG A 225 -0.66 -8.34 8.97
C ARG A 225 -1.62 -7.16 8.97
N VAL A 226 -1.97 -6.57 7.83
CA VAL A 226 -2.88 -5.38 7.80
C VAL A 226 -4.36 -5.75 7.71
N TRP A 227 -4.67 -7.05 7.62
CA TRP A 227 -6.03 -7.53 7.69
C TRP A 227 -6.49 -7.54 9.15
N SER A 228 -7.25 -6.52 9.54
CA SER A 228 -7.85 -6.38 10.87
C SER A 228 -8.72 -7.58 11.26
N VAL A 229 -9.23 -8.30 10.25
CA VAL A 229 -9.97 -9.56 10.38
C VAL A 229 -9.30 -10.61 9.51
N ARG A 230 -9.09 -11.83 10.03
CA ARG A 230 -8.50 -12.93 9.27
C ARG A 230 -9.49 -13.41 8.20
N VAL A 231 -9.14 -13.21 6.94
CA VAL A 231 -9.99 -13.63 5.80
C VAL A 231 -9.33 -14.78 5.03
N PRO A 232 -10.10 -15.73 4.46
CA PRO A 232 -9.59 -16.82 3.66
C PRO A 232 -8.69 -16.38 2.49
N ARG A 233 -7.61 -17.13 2.23
CA ARG A 233 -6.61 -16.82 1.19
C ARG A 233 -7.19 -16.66 -0.22
N SER A 234 -8.15 -17.50 -0.58
CA SER A 234 -8.83 -17.44 -1.89
C SER A 234 -9.48 -16.07 -2.11
N LEU A 235 -10.13 -15.53 -1.07
CA LEU A 235 -10.79 -14.24 -1.14
C LEU A 235 -9.80 -13.07 -1.19
N GLN A 236 -8.63 -13.21 -0.55
CA GLN A 236 -7.53 -12.23 -0.68
C GLN A 236 -6.98 -12.15 -2.11
N GLN A 237 -6.83 -13.31 -2.77
CA GLN A 237 -6.37 -13.38 -4.14
C GLN A 237 -7.37 -12.75 -5.10
N ARG A 238 -8.66 -13.08 -4.97
CA ARG A 238 -9.73 -12.44 -5.75
C ARG A 238 -9.76 -10.93 -5.54
N TRP A 239 -9.61 -10.45 -4.30
CA TRP A 239 -9.56 -9.02 -4.02
C TRP A 239 -8.37 -8.32 -4.72
N LEU A 240 -7.18 -8.90 -4.67
CA LEU A 240 -5.99 -8.35 -5.37
C LEU A 240 -6.22 -8.26 -6.88
N GLU A 241 -6.81 -9.30 -7.46
CA GLU A 241 -7.10 -9.39 -8.88
C GLU A 241 -8.18 -8.38 -9.32
N VAL A 242 -9.28 -8.29 -8.58
CA VAL A 242 -10.36 -7.32 -8.78
C VAL A 242 -9.83 -5.88 -8.70
N ASN A 243 -8.97 -5.55 -7.73
CA ASN A 243 -8.39 -4.20 -7.63
C ASN A 243 -7.44 -3.88 -8.79
N ARG A 244 -6.59 -4.83 -9.20
CA ARG A 244 -5.71 -4.65 -10.36
C ARG A 244 -6.52 -4.33 -11.62
N VAL A 245 -7.54 -5.15 -11.90
CA VAL A 245 -8.39 -4.98 -13.08
C VAL A 245 -9.22 -3.70 -12.99
N ARG A 246 -9.73 -3.33 -11.81
CA ARG A 246 -10.39 -2.03 -11.61
C ARG A 246 -9.47 -0.88 -12.00
N ASP A 247 -8.21 -0.89 -11.56
CA ASP A 247 -7.28 0.20 -11.82
C ASP A 247 -6.89 0.26 -13.32
N GLU A 248 -6.72 -0.91 -13.96
CA GLU A 248 -6.51 -1.02 -15.42
C GLU A 248 -7.71 -0.48 -16.22
N LEU A 249 -8.93 -0.86 -15.83
CA LEU A 249 -10.17 -0.40 -16.47
C LEU A 249 -10.41 1.09 -16.25
N LEU A 250 -10.05 1.62 -15.08
CA LEU A 250 -10.15 3.05 -14.77
C LEU A 250 -9.29 3.89 -15.73
N SER A 251 -8.08 3.42 -16.05
CA SER A 251 -7.21 4.07 -17.04
C SER A 251 -7.73 3.97 -18.48
N GLY A 252 -8.49 2.91 -18.81
CA GLY A 252 -8.99 2.67 -20.17
C GLY A 252 -10.38 3.24 -20.49
N LEU A 253 -11.29 3.31 -19.52
CA LEU A 253 -12.70 3.65 -19.74
C LEU A 253 -13.01 5.15 -19.58
N GLY A 254 -12.12 5.93 -18.96
CA GLY A 254 -12.37 7.34 -18.66
C GLY A 254 -13.54 7.58 -17.67
N ARG A 255 -14.10 6.52 -17.09
CA ARG A 255 -15.14 6.51 -16.05
C ARG A 255 -14.82 5.45 -15.00
N SER A 256 -15.45 5.55 -13.83
CA SER A 256 -15.38 4.48 -12.83
C SER A 256 -15.96 3.17 -13.40
N PRO A 257 -15.20 2.07 -13.39
CA PRO A 257 -15.69 0.76 -13.83
C PRO A 257 -16.76 0.21 -12.87
N SER A 258 -17.79 -0.43 -13.42
CA SER A 258 -18.85 -1.09 -12.67
C SER A 258 -18.40 -2.47 -12.16
N ALA A 259 -19.15 -3.06 -11.24
CA ALA A 259 -18.89 -4.44 -10.79
C ALA A 259 -19.04 -5.44 -11.95
N GLU A 260 -19.93 -5.17 -12.91
CA GLU A 260 -20.13 -5.98 -14.12
C GLU A 260 -18.95 -5.85 -15.08
N ASP A 261 -18.43 -4.64 -15.31
CA ASP A 261 -17.26 -4.40 -16.17
C ASP A 261 -16.03 -5.20 -15.66
N ILE A 262 -15.88 -5.28 -14.34
CA ILE A 262 -14.76 -6.00 -13.70
C ILE A 262 -15.01 -7.51 -13.71
N ALA A 263 -16.24 -7.95 -13.45
CA ALA A 263 -16.64 -9.36 -13.49
C ALA A 263 -16.36 -9.97 -14.87
N GLU A 264 -16.75 -9.27 -15.94
CA GLU A 264 -16.52 -9.69 -17.33
C GLU A 264 -15.03 -9.81 -17.65
N ARG A 265 -14.21 -8.90 -17.14
CA ARG A 265 -12.76 -8.90 -17.41
C ARG A 265 -11.98 -9.94 -16.60
N VAL A 266 -12.37 -10.21 -15.36
CA VAL A 266 -11.70 -11.19 -14.48
C VAL A 266 -12.24 -12.61 -14.71
N GLY A 267 -13.44 -12.75 -15.28
CA GLY A 267 -14.12 -14.04 -15.42
C GLY A 267 -14.74 -14.55 -14.12
N LEU A 268 -15.17 -13.63 -13.25
CA LEU A 268 -15.87 -13.91 -11.98
C LEU A 268 -17.34 -13.52 -12.08
N SER A 269 -18.18 -13.99 -11.16
CA SER A 269 -19.55 -13.48 -11.05
C SER A 269 -19.57 -12.06 -10.48
N ARG A 270 -20.64 -11.30 -10.78
CA ARG A 270 -20.87 -9.98 -10.17
C ARG A 270 -20.88 -10.06 -8.64
N GLU A 271 -21.45 -11.11 -8.08
CA GLU A 271 -21.56 -11.32 -6.62
C GLU A 271 -20.18 -11.55 -6.00
N GLU A 272 -19.30 -12.30 -6.64
CA GLU A 272 -17.92 -12.51 -6.20
C GLU A 272 -17.09 -11.21 -6.23
N VAL A 273 -17.35 -10.34 -7.21
CA VAL A 273 -16.73 -9.01 -7.29
C VAL A 273 -17.24 -8.10 -6.17
N LEU A 274 -18.55 -8.14 -5.88
CA LEU A 274 -19.14 -7.39 -4.75
C LEU A 274 -18.64 -7.90 -3.40
N GLU A 275 -18.49 -9.22 -3.23
CA GLU A 275 -17.89 -9.85 -2.05
C GLU A 275 -16.44 -9.37 -1.88
N ALA A 276 -15.66 -9.32 -2.96
CA ALA A 276 -14.33 -8.74 -2.94
C ALA A 276 -14.37 -7.25 -2.54
N PHE A 277 -15.28 -6.44 -3.06
CA PHE A 277 -15.39 -5.04 -2.64
C PHE A 277 -15.76 -4.87 -1.17
N ALA A 278 -16.62 -5.74 -0.64
CA ALA A 278 -16.98 -5.75 0.78
C ALA A 278 -15.76 -6.01 1.68
N LEU A 279 -14.70 -6.67 1.19
CA LEU A 279 -13.45 -6.80 1.95
C LEU A 279 -12.72 -5.48 2.20
N ASN A 280 -12.99 -4.44 1.41
CA ASN A 280 -12.33 -3.15 1.58
C ASN A 280 -12.65 -2.52 2.96
N SER A 281 -13.87 -2.73 3.47
CA SER A 281 -14.27 -2.31 4.83
C SER A 281 -13.63 -3.17 5.92
N SER A 282 -13.34 -4.45 5.64
CA SER A 282 -12.58 -5.34 6.54
C SER A 282 -11.08 -5.00 6.57
N PHE A 283 -10.56 -4.46 5.47
CA PHE A 283 -9.17 -4.00 5.35
C PHE A 283 -8.93 -2.68 6.11
N ARG A 284 -9.97 -1.83 6.23
CA ARG A 284 -9.93 -0.55 6.94
C ARG A 284 -11.21 -0.34 7.76
N PRO A 285 -11.30 -0.91 8.96
CA PRO A 285 -12.39 -0.58 9.86
C PRO A 285 -12.37 0.94 10.13
N VAL A 286 -13.55 1.55 10.07
CA VAL A 286 -13.73 2.95 10.46
C VAL A 286 -13.64 3.02 11.99
N SER A 287 -12.91 4.00 12.52
CA SER A 287 -12.83 4.19 13.97
C SER A 287 -14.20 4.56 14.53
N LEU A 288 -14.65 3.85 15.55
CA LEU A 288 -15.88 4.19 16.28
C LEU A 288 -15.77 5.53 17.01
N HIS A 289 -14.53 6.01 17.26
CA HIS A 289 -14.27 7.32 17.87
C HIS A 289 -14.19 8.46 16.85
N LEU A 290 -14.48 8.21 15.57
CA LEU A 290 -14.46 9.28 14.56
C LEU A 290 -15.59 10.29 14.85
N PRO A 291 -15.33 11.62 14.85
CA PRO A 291 -16.37 12.62 15.07
C PRO A 291 -17.46 12.55 14.01
N SER A 292 -18.73 12.50 14.43
CA SER A 292 -19.87 12.36 13.53
C SER A 292 -20.46 13.72 13.15
N GLY A 293 -19.70 14.56 12.45
CA GLY A 293 -20.15 15.71 11.64
C GLY A 293 -21.01 16.83 12.26
N GLY A 294 -21.51 16.70 13.49
CA GLY A 294 -22.46 17.62 14.13
C GLY A 294 -21.91 18.36 15.36
N SER A 295 -20.92 17.79 16.04
CA SER A 295 -20.10 18.42 17.09
C SER A 295 -18.86 17.55 17.35
N ASP A 296 -17.76 18.14 17.84
CA ASP A 296 -16.55 17.39 18.22
C ASP A 296 -16.77 16.43 19.41
N GLU A 297 -17.93 16.48 20.07
CA GLU A 297 -18.28 15.64 21.22
C GLU A 297 -19.00 14.34 20.85
N GLN A 298 -19.55 14.22 19.63
CA GLN A 298 -20.29 13.03 19.19
C GLN A 298 -19.44 12.16 18.28
N THR A 299 -19.36 10.88 18.60
CA THR A 299 -18.60 9.89 17.84
C THR A 299 -19.51 8.94 17.06
N LEU A 300 -18.98 8.23 16.07
CA LEU A 300 -19.71 7.17 15.37
C LEU A 300 -20.23 6.07 16.32
N LEU A 301 -19.57 5.85 17.46
CA LEU A 301 -20.04 4.94 18.50
C LEU A 301 -21.38 5.37 19.08
N ASP A 302 -21.59 6.68 19.25
CA ASP A 302 -22.81 7.22 19.84
C ASP A 302 -24.00 7.14 18.88
N GLN A 303 -23.74 6.93 17.58
CA GLN A 303 -24.75 6.71 16.55
C GLN A 303 -25.12 5.23 16.36
N LEU A 304 -24.33 4.31 16.92
CA LEU A 304 -24.64 2.89 16.89
C LEU A 304 -25.78 2.59 17.89
N GLY A 305 -26.99 2.55 17.36
CA GLY A 305 -28.13 2.00 18.08
C GLY A 305 -27.93 0.52 18.39
N GLY A 306 -28.29 0.11 19.60
CA GLY A 306 -28.42 -1.31 19.95
C GLY A 306 -29.83 -1.80 19.67
N ASP A 307 -29.98 -3.11 19.52
CA ASP A 307 -31.29 -3.74 19.64
C ASP A 307 -31.83 -3.44 21.05
N ASP A 308 -33.01 -2.85 21.15
CA ASP A 308 -33.67 -2.69 22.44
C ASP A 308 -34.29 -4.03 22.83
N PRO A 309 -33.74 -4.75 23.83
CA PRO A 309 -34.31 -6.02 24.25
C PRO A 309 -35.75 -5.84 24.78
N GLN A 310 -36.14 -4.65 25.23
CA GLN A 310 -37.51 -4.36 25.69
C GLN A 310 -38.53 -4.35 24.55
N LEU A 311 -38.12 -3.99 23.33
CA LEU A 311 -38.98 -4.03 22.14
C LEU A 311 -39.45 -5.46 21.84
N SER A 312 -38.59 -6.47 22.06
CA SER A 312 -38.97 -7.89 21.94
C SER A 312 -40.00 -8.34 22.98
N PHE A 313 -40.15 -7.62 24.10
CA PHE A 313 -41.12 -7.93 25.15
C PHE A 313 -42.44 -7.16 25.00
N VAL A 314 -42.57 -6.22 24.06
CA VAL A 314 -43.79 -5.40 23.89
C VAL A 314 -44.99 -6.27 23.53
N GLU A 315 -44.80 -7.20 22.58
CA GLU A 315 -45.85 -8.15 22.15
C GLU A 315 -46.30 -9.04 23.30
N TYR A 316 -45.35 -9.58 24.08
CA TYR A 316 -45.63 -10.35 25.28
C TYR A 316 -46.36 -9.52 26.34
N ARG A 317 -45.98 -8.25 26.52
CA ARG A 317 -46.57 -7.37 27.53
C ARG A 317 -48.02 -7.02 27.22
N GLU A 318 -48.34 -6.70 25.97
CA GLU A 318 -49.72 -6.42 25.55
C GLU A 318 -50.59 -7.68 25.59
N SER A 319 -50.07 -8.82 25.13
CA SER A 319 -50.77 -10.10 25.19
C SER A 319 -51.05 -10.53 26.63
N LEU A 320 -50.05 -10.40 27.50
CA LEU A 320 -50.18 -10.73 28.93
C LEU A 320 -51.14 -9.79 29.64
N ARG A 321 -51.19 -8.49 29.30
CA ARG A 321 -52.12 -7.52 29.90
C ARG A 321 -53.58 -7.94 29.70
N VAL A 322 -53.94 -8.37 28.49
CA VAL A 322 -55.29 -8.85 28.18
C VAL A 322 -55.61 -10.13 28.97
N LEU A 323 -54.67 -11.08 29.02
CA LEU A 323 -54.86 -12.34 29.74
C LEU A 323 -54.98 -12.15 31.26
N LEU A 324 -54.16 -11.25 31.84
CA LEU A 324 -54.22 -10.91 33.26
C LEU A 324 -55.56 -10.27 33.64
N ALA A 325 -56.13 -9.42 32.78
CA ALA A 325 -57.42 -8.78 33.01
C ALA A 325 -58.59 -9.80 33.05
N GLN A 326 -58.47 -10.92 32.35
CA GLN A 326 -59.46 -12.01 32.36
C GLN A 326 -59.38 -12.91 33.59
N LEU A 327 -58.30 -12.82 34.38
CA LEU A 327 -58.16 -13.64 35.58
C LEU A 327 -59.16 -13.21 36.66
N PRO A 328 -59.61 -14.14 37.52
CA PRO A 328 -60.36 -13.78 38.72
C PRO A 328 -59.60 -12.77 39.57
N GLN A 329 -60.31 -11.79 40.14
CA GLN A 329 -59.73 -10.71 40.94
C GLN A 329 -58.82 -11.20 42.07
N ARG A 330 -59.17 -12.36 42.67
CA ARG A 330 -58.38 -13.01 43.71
C ARG A 330 -57.04 -13.53 43.19
N THR A 331 -57.00 -14.08 41.99
CA THR A 331 -55.78 -14.55 41.32
C THR A 331 -54.90 -13.38 40.89
N GLN A 332 -55.49 -12.30 40.35
CA GLN A 332 -54.77 -11.06 40.04
C GLN A 332 -54.08 -10.50 41.29
N ARG A 333 -54.77 -10.50 42.44
CA ARG A 333 -54.23 -10.06 43.73
C ARG A 333 -53.02 -10.90 44.16
N VAL A 334 -53.11 -12.23 44.06
CA VAL A 334 -52.00 -13.15 44.36
C VAL A 334 -50.80 -12.87 43.46
N LEU A 335 -51.01 -12.69 42.15
CA LEU A 335 -49.94 -12.37 41.20
C LEU A 335 -49.29 -11.01 41.49
N ALA A 336 -50.09 -9.98 41.77
CA ALA A 336 -49.59 -8.65 42.10
C ALA A 336 -48.72 -8.68 43.37
N LEU A 337 -49.17 -9.34 44.44
CA LEU A 337 -48.38 -9.48 45.67
C LEU A 337 -47.08 -10.28 45.43
N ARG A 338 -47.11 -11.28 44.55
CA ARG A 338 -45.93 -12.11 44.24
C ARG A 338 -44.90 -11.40 43.37
N PHE A 339 -45.32 -10.82 42.24
CA PHE A 339 -44.42 -10.34 41.19
C PHE A 339 -44.17 -8.84 41.24
N HIS A 340 -45.12 -8.05 41.77
CA HIS A 340 -44.93 -6.61 41.99
C HIS A 340 -44.60 -6.30 43.46
N GLY A 341 -45.20 -7.03 44.41
CA GLY A 341 -44.96 -6.85 45.84
C GLY A 341 -43.76 -7.61 46.40
N GLY A 342 -43.18 -8.55 45.64
CA GLY A 342 -42.01 -9.33 46.05
C GLY A 342 -42.25 -10.31 47.21
N LEU A 343 -43.50 -10.49 47.65
CA LEU A 343 -43.82 -11.28 48.85
C LEU A 343 -43.62 -12.78 48.63
N SER A 344 -43.25 -13.48 49.69
CA SER A 344 -43.20 -14.94 49.72
C SER A 344 -44.61 -15.54 49.73
N GLN A 345 -44.74 -16.80 49.33
CA GLN A 345 -46.03 -17.49 49.32
C GLN A 345 -46.66 -17.59 50.74
N HIS A 346 -45.83 -17.60 51.78
CA HIS A 346 -46.28 -17.61 53.17
C HIS A 346 -46.87 -16.26 53.59
N GLU A 347 -46.21 -15.15 53.22
CA GLU A 347 -46.71 -13.80 53.49
C GLU A 347 -47.98 -13.49 52.70
N ILE A 348 -48.05 -13.91 51.44
CA ILE A 348 -49.26 -13.80 50.61
C ILE A 348 -50.42 -14.58 51.22
N ALA A 349 -50.15 -15.79 51.72
CA ALA A 349 -51.12 -16.64 52.38
C ALA A 349 -51.69 -15.99 53.65
N ALA A 350 -50.82 -15.41 54.48
CA ALA A 350 -51.21 -14.65 55.66
C ALA A 350 -52.08 -13.43 55.31
N GLN A 351 -51.74 -12.71 54.24
CA GLN A 351 -52.44 -11.48 53.83
C GLN A 351 -53.81 -11.75 53.18
N ILE A 352 -53.96 -12.86 52.44
CA ILE A 352 -55.21 -13.21 51.72
C ILE A 352 -56.11 -14.16 52.55
N GLY A 353 -55.62 -14.64 53.70
CA GLY A 353 -56.36 -15.55 54.57
C GLY A 353 -56.52 -16.95 53.98
N MET A 354 -55.46 -17.49 53.37
CA MET A 354 -55.45 -18.82 52.74
C MET A 354 -54.22 -19.61 53.18
N SER A 355 -54.17 -20.93 52.93
CA SER A 355 -52.96 -21.70 53.18
C SER A 355 -51.89 -21.44 52.11
N GLN A 356 -50.61 -21.52 52.49
CA GLN A 356 -49.48 -21.38 51.56
C GLN A 356 -49.56 -22.40 50.41
N MET A 357 -50.00 -23.63 50.69
CA MET A 357 -50.21 -24.64 49.65
C MET A 357 -51.29 -24.24 48.64
N HIS A 358 -52.35 -23.56 49.11
CA HIS A 358 -53.38 -23.03 48.23
C HIS A 358 -52.83 -21.92 47.34
N VAL A 359 -52.06 -20.98 47.90
CA VAL A 359 -51.38 -19.92 47.14
C VAL A 359 -50.42 -20.50 46.09
N SER A 360 -49.64 -21.52 46.47
CA SER A 360 -48.73 -22.24 45.57
C SER A 360 -49.45 -22.89 44.39
N ARG A 361 -50.63 -23.49 44.65
CA ARG A 361 -51.47 -24.08 43.60
C ARG A 361 -52.04 -23.03 42.66
N ILE A 362 -52.57 -21.92 43.19
CA ILE A 362 -53.06 -20.79 42.38
C ILE A 362 -51.95 -20.27 41.47
N LEU A 363 -50.76 -20.01 42.01
CA LEU A 363 -49.64 -19.49 41.21
C LEU A 363 -49.25 -20.46 40.09
N ARG A 364 -49.06 -21.75 40.39
CA ARG A 364 -48.70 -22.75 39.37
C ARG A 364 -49.74 -22.87 38.28
N GLN A 365 -51.01 -23.08 38.64
CA GLN A 365 -52.10 -23.23 37.67
C GLN A 365 -52.26 -21.98 36.80
N THR A 366 -52.14 -20.80 37.39
CA THR A 366 -52.27 -19.54 36.66
C THR A 366 -51.10 -19.33 35.70
N LEU A 367 -49.86 -19.60 36.14
CA LEU A 367 -48.68 -19.45 35.29
C LEU A 367 -48.68 -20.45 34.13
N ASP A 368 -49.07 -21.70 34.37
CA ASP A 368 -49.20 -22.71 33.31
C ASP A 368 -50.28 -22.32 32.29
N MET A 369 -51.42 -21.80 32.76
CA MET A 369 -52.49 -21.32 31.89
C MET A 369 -52.05 -20.11 31.05
N LEU A 370 -51.38 -19.13 31.68
CA LEU A 370 -50.87 -17.94 30.97
C LEU A 370 -49.83 -18.34 29.93
N ARG A 371 -48.95 -19.28 30.24
CA ARG A 371 -47.93 -19.80 29.31
C ARG A 371 -48.54 -20.47 28.10
N ARG A 372 -49.49 -21.39 28.29
CA ARG A 372 -50.18 -22.06 27.18
C ARG A 372 -50.92 -21.07 26.28
N ARG A 373 -51.62 -20.11 26.88
CA ARG A 373 -52.35 -19.09 26.11
C ARG A 373 -51.44 -18.15 25.35
N LEU A 374 -50.25 -17.84 25.86
CA LEU A 374 -49.24 -17.07 25.13
C LEU A 374 -48.64 -17.86 23.96
N GLU A 375 -48.53 -19.19 24.07
CA GLU A 375 -48.08 -20.08 22.99
C GLU A 375 -49.16 -20.29 21.90
N GLU A 376 -50.44 -20.02 22.21
CA GLU A 376 -51.59 -20.14 21.28
C GLU A 376 -51.91 -18.85 20.50
N VAL A 377 -51.30 -17.71 20.84
CA VAL A 377 -51.45 -16.47 20.06
C VAL A 377 -50.58 -16.59 18.80
N PRO A 378 -51.14 -16.60 17.58
CA PRO A 378 -50.33 -16.55 16.38
C PRO A 378 -49.62 -15.20 16.34
N SER A 379 -48.30 -15.24 16.15
CA SER A 379 -47.43 -14.10 15.86
C SER A 379 -47.97 -13.24 14.72
#